data_AF-A0A3D1PIB4-F1
#
_entry.id   AF-A0A3D1PIB4-F1
#
_cell.length_a   1.000
_cell.length_b   1.000
_cell.length_c   1.000
_cell.angle_alpha   90.00
_cell.angle_beta   90.00
_cell.angle_gamma   90.00
#
_symmetry.space_group_name_H-M   'P 1'
#
loop_
_entity.id
_entity.type
_entity.pdbx_description
1 polymer ?
#
loop_
_entity_poly.entity_id
_entity_poly.type
_entity_poly.pdbx_seq_one_letter_code
_entity_poly.pdbx_strand_id
1 'polypeptide(L)'
;MAQVVWLQWWLIPVRLQLWLILSLLCFPWFLASGIAQQKVGIKSRFIWWLGQSIALVGGFFLTLQFVPQLRFIFLLLPLFPLFTAMFSYIAAMLNEVWIYTLGCALFFGWVIAAAFPLSS
;
A
#
# COMPACT_ATOMS: atom_id res chain seq x y z
N MET A 1 14.78 19.56 20.34
CA MET A 1 15.70 18.90 19.39
C MET A 1 14.86 18.19 18.36
N ALA A 2 14.78 18.69 17.13
CA ALA A 2 14.08 18.00 16.06
C ALA A 2 14.89 16.74 15.73
N GLN A 3 14.50 15.60 16.31
CA GLN A 3 14.91 14.31 15.79
C GLN A 3 14.50 14.31 14.32
N VAL A 4 15.49 14.23 13.45
CA VAL A 4 15.28 14.03 12.03
C VAL A 4 14.54 12.70 11.91
N VAL A 5 13.21 12.74 11.78
CA VAL A 5 12.36 11.56 11.54
C VAL A 5 12.56 11.16 10.08
N TRP A 6 13.77 10.72 9.77
CA TRP A 6 14.07 10.12 8.49
C TRP A 6 13.36 8.78 8.42
N LEU A 7 12.53 8.60 7.40
CA LEU A 7 11.88 7.31 7.17
C LEU A 7 13.00 6.28 6.96
N GLN A 8 13.10 5.31 7.87
CA GLN A 8 14.10 4.25 7.80
C GLN A 8 13.69 3.29 6.68
N TRP A 9 13.96 3.70 5.44
CA TRP A 9 13.55 2.99 4.22
C TRP A 9 14.29 1.68 4.00
N TRP A 10 15.35 1.44 4.78
CA TRP A 10 16.26 0.34 4.57
C TRP A 10 15.71 -0.91 5.24
N LEU A 11 15.66 -2.01 4.50
CA LEU A 11 15.19 -3.29 4.99
C LEU A 11 16.28 -3.95 5.86
N ILE A 12 16.46 -3.45 7.08
CA ILE A 12 17.21 -4.15 8.12
C ILE A 12 16.61 -5.56 8.33
N PRO A 13 17.34 -6.55 8.87
CA PRO A 13 16.90 -7.95 8.91
C PRO A 13 15.48 -8.16 9.45
N VAL A 14 15.10 -7.44 10.51
CA VAL A 14 13.74 -7.47 11.08
C VAL A 14 12.69 -6.92 10.09
N ARG A 15 12.98 -5.79 9.43
CA ARG A 15 12.08 -5.22 8.40
C ARG A 15 11.99 -6.12 7.16
N LEU A 16 13.05 -6.84 6.82
CA LEU A 16 13.04 -7.78 5.68
C LEU A 16 12.07 -8.94 5.92
N GLN A 17 12.04 -9.49 7.13
CA GLN A 17 11.08 -10.54 7.50
C GLN A 17 9.64 -10.00 7.48
N LEU A 18 9.42 -8.83 8.09
CA LEU A 18 8.11 -8.17 8.09
C LEU A 18 7.66 -7.81 6.68
N TRP A 19 8.56 -7.33 5.82
CA TRP A 19 8.29 -7.03 4.42
C TRP A 19 7.73 -8.24 3.68
N LEU A 20 8.33 -9.42 3.87
CA LEU A 20 7.87 -10.64 3.20
C LEU A 20 6.46 -11.03 3.67
N ILE A 21 6.23 -10.98 4.98
CA ILE A 21 4.93 -11.30 5.59
C ILE A 21 3.86 -10.29 5.13
N LEU A 22 4.17 -8.99 5.17
CA LEU A 22 3.27 -7.92 4.74
C LEU A 22 2.94 -8.04 3.24
N SER A 23 3.94 -8.37 2.42
CA SER A 23 3.73 -8.60 0.98
C SER A 23 2.78 -9.78 0.74
N LEU A 24 2.95 -10.88 1.48
CA LEU A 24 2.04 -12.03 1.42
C LEU A 24 0.62 -11.68 1.87
N LEU A 25 0.47 -10.90 2.94
CA LEU A 25 -0.84 -10.45 3.43
C LEU A 25 -1.54 -9.50 2.45
N CYS A 26 -0.77 -8.67 1.74
CA CYS A 26 -1.31 -7.77 0.72
C CYS A 26 -1.62 -8.48 -0.61
N PHE A 27 -0.99 -9.64 -0.85
CA PHE A 27 -1.14 -10.41 -2.08
C PHE A 27 -2.59 -10.67 -2.50
N PRO A 28 -3.50 -11.20 -1.65
CA PRO A 28 -4.88 -11.48 -2.06
C PRO A 28 -5.64 -10.22 -2.49
N TRP A 29 -5.37 -9.07 -1.84
CA TRP A 29 -5.99 -7.80 -2.19
C TRP A 29 -5.55 -7.32 -3.58
N PHE A 30 -4.25 -7.37 -3.87
CA PHE A 30 -3.73 -6.98 -5.18
C PHE A 30 -4.11 -7.98 -6.27
N LEU A 31 -4.23 -9.27 -5.96
CA LEU A 31 -4.73 -10.27 -6.90
C LEU A 31 -6.18 -9.96 -7.29
N ALA A 32 -7.05 -9.73 -6.31
CA ALA A 32 -8.43 -9.35 -6.55
C ALA A 32 -8.53 -8.04 -7.35
N SER A 33 -7.70 -7.05 -7.03
CA SER A 33 -7.61 -5.79 -7.77
C SER A 33 -7.18 -5.99 -9.22
N GLY A 34 -6.15 -6.81 -9.46
CA GLY A 34 -5.66 -7.10 -10.80
C GLY A 34 -6.71 -7.78 -11.67
N ILE A 35 -7.43 -8.76 -11.12
CA ILE A 35 -8.55 -9.43 -11.78
C ILE A 35 -9.69 -8.43 -12.08
N ALA A 36 -10.07 -7.60 -11.11
CA ALA A 36 -11.14 -6.62 -11.26
C ALA A 36 -10.84 -5.52 -12.31
N GLN A 37 -9.56 -5.23 -12.56
CA GLN A 37 -9.14 -4.22 -13.52
C GLN A 37 -8.75 -4.77 -14.90
N GLN A 38 -8.77 -6.10 -15.07
CA GLN A 38 -8.39 -6.76 -16.32
C GLN A 38 -9.44 -6.52 -17.40
N LYS A 39 -9.01 -6.05 -18.59
CA LYS A 39 -9.88 -5.76 -19.76
C LYS A 39 -11.05 -4.78 -19.50
N VAL A 40 -10.99 -3.97 -18.44
CA VAL A 40 -12.03 -2.98 -18.13
C VAL A 40 -11.67 -1.58 -18.63
N GLY A 41 -12.68 -0.81 -19.05
CA GLY A 41 -12.52 0.56 -19.53
C GLY A 41 -12.12 1.58 -18.45
N ILE A 42 -11.65 2.75 -18.89
CA ILE A 42 -11.09 3.83 -18.05
C ILE A 42 -12.05 4.28 -16.92
N LYS A 43 -13.35 4.42 -17.20
CA LYS A 43 -14.33 4.85 -16.19
C LYS A 43 -14.43 3.87 -15.01
N SER A 44 -14.48 2.58 -15.28
CA SER A 44 -14.58 1.56 -14.23
C SER A 44 -13.29 1.48 -13.42
N ARG A 45 -12.13 1.69 -14.06
CA ARG A 45 -10.84 1.76 -13.37
C ARG A 45 -10.76 2.96 -12.42
N PHE A 46 -11.30 4.11 -12.82
CA PHE A 46 -11.38 5.28 -11.96
C PHE A 46 -12.27 5.04 -10.74
N ILE A 47 -13.44 4.41 -10.92
CA ILE A 47 -14.33 4.01 -9.82
C ILE A 47 -13.62 3.02 -8.88
N TRP A 48 -12.93 2.03 -9.44
CA TRP A 48 -12.15 1.07 -8.67
C TRP A 48 -11.04 1.75 -7.87
N TRP A 49 -10.30 2.67 -8.49
CA TRP A 49 -9.27 3.46 -7.83
C TRP A 49 -9.83 4.24 -6.63
N LEU A 50 -10.99 4.90 -6.79
CA LEU A 50 -11.65 5.59 -5.70
C LEU A 50 -12.04 4.63 -4.57
N GLY A 51 -12.66 3.49 -4.91
CA GLY A 51 -13.03 2.47 -3.93
C GLY A 51 -11.84 1.91 -3.15
N GLN A 52 -10.76 1.57 -3.86
CA GLN A 52 -9.52 1.08 -3.26
C GLN A 52 -8.87 2.13 -2.36
N SER A 53 -8.89 3.40 -2.77
CA SER A 53 -8.36 4.51 -1.97
C SER A 53 -9.18 4.75 -0.71
N ILE A 54 -10.51 4.73 -0.80
CA ILE A 54 -11.40 4.86 0.36
C ILE A 54 -11.21 3.69 1.33
N ALA A 55 -11.13 2.45 0.82
CA ALA A 55 -10.91 1.27 1.65
C ALA A 55 -9.56 1.35 2.41
N LEU A 56 -8.49 1.75 1.72
CA LEU A 56 -7.16 1.92 2.30
C LEU A 56 -7.13 3.04 3.34
N VAL A 57 -7.53 4.26 2.95
CA VAL A 57 -7.50 5.42 3.84
C VAL A 57 -8.44 5.22 5.02
N GLY A 58 -9.63 4.67 4.80
CA GLY A 58 -10.59 4.35 5.86
C GLY A 58 -10.06 3.30 6.82
N GLY A 59 -9.46 2.21 6.31
CA GLY A 59 -8.85 1.16 7.13
C GLY A 59 -7.69 1.68 7.98
N PHE A 60 -6.79 2.47 7.40
CA PHE A 60 -5.72 3.12 8.16
C PHE A 60 -6.27 4.14 9.16
N PHE A 61 -7.23 4.97 8.77
CA PHE A 61 -7.85 5.93 9.67
C PHE A 61 -8.46 5.25 10.90
N LEU A 62 -9.22 4.16 10.70
CA LEU A 62 -9.75 3.34 11.80
C LEU A 62 -8.62 2.77 12.67
N THR A 63 -7.57 2.21 12.05
CA THR A 63 -6.42 1.68 12.78
C THR A 63 -5.75 2.74 13.66
N LEU A 64 -5.64 3.98 13.18
CA LEU A 64 -5.08 5.11 13.95
C LEU A 64 -5.96 5.56 15.13
N GLN A 65 -7.26 5.29 15.09
CA GLN A 65 -8.15 5.50 16.25
C GLN A 65 -7.87 4.48 17.36
N PHE A 66 -7.63 3.21 16.99
CA PHE A 66 -7.33 2.15 17.95
C PHE A 66 -5.88 2.16 18.45
N VAL A 67 -4.93 2.63 17.63
CA VAL A 67 -3.49 2.66 17.97
C VAL A 67 -2.97 4.11 17.91
N PRO A 68 -3.27 4.94 18.91
CA PRO A 68 -2.96 6.37 18.89
C PRO A 68 -1.46 6.69 18.83
N GLN A 69 -0.60 5.74 19.23
CA GLN A 69 0.87 5.86 19.13
C GLN A 69 1.36 6.00 17.68
N LEU A 70 0.56 5.56 16.70
CA LEU A 70 0.90 5.58 15.27
C LEU A 70 0.35 6.80 14.54
N ARG A 71 -0.25 7.77 15.24
CA ARG A 71 -0.89 8.95 14.63
C ARG A 71 0.02 9.80 13.74
N PHE A 72 1.34 9.72 13.89
CA PHE A 72 2.25 10.40 12.96
C PHE A 72 2.07 9.90 11.51
N ILE A 73 1.63 8.65 11.31
CA ILE A 73 1.32 8.07 9.99
C ILE A 73 0.12 8.76 9.32
N PHE A 74 -0.69 9.51 10.07
CA PHE A 74 -1.74 10.36 9.49
C PHE A 74 -1.19 11.30 8.42
N LEU A 75 0.06 11.78 8.56
CA LEU A 75 0.74 12.62 7.56
C LEU A 75 0.99 11.89 6.23
N LEU A 76 1.08 10.55 6.26
CA LEU A 76 1.29 9.70 5.09
C LEU A 76 -0.03 9.28 4.42
N LEU A 77 -1.19 9.47 5.07
CA LEU A 77 -2.50 9.10 4.52
C LEU A 77 -2.77 9.64 3.10
N PRO A 78 -2.46 10.90 2.79
CA PRO A 78 -2.66 11.45 1.44
C PRO A 78 -1.81 10.79 0.37
N LEU A 79 -0.75 10.05 0.75
CA LEU A 79 0.14 9.37 -0.18
C LEU A 79 -0.48 8.07 -0.71
N PHE A 80 -1.35 7.41 0.06
CA PHE A 80 -1.96 6.13 -0.35
C PHE A 80 -2.83 6.25 -1.61
N PRO A 81 -3.71 7.27 -1.77
CA PRO A 81 -4.42 7.50 -3.03
C PRO A 81 -3.52 7.69 -4.25
N LEU A 82 -2.30 8.23 -4.07
CA LEU A 82 -1.32 8.38 -5.15
C LEU A 82 -0.72 7.02 -5.52
N PHE A 83 -0.39 6.20 -4.53
CA PHE A 83 0.06 4.82 -4.79
C PHE A 83 -1.01 3.98 -5.49
N THR A 84 -2.27 4.04 -5.05
CA THR A 84 -3.37 3.31 -5.70
C THR A 84 -3.62 3.80 -7.13
N ALA A 85 -3.45 5.10 -7.40
CA ALA A 85 -3.53 5.65 -8.76
C ALA A 85 -2.41 5.08 -9.64
N MET A 86 -1.17 5.07 -9.12
CA MET A 86 -0.02 4.46 -9.78
C MET A 86 -0.24 2.98 -10.07
N PHE A 87 -0.77 2.21 -9.11
CA PHE A 87 -1.10 0.80 -9.31
C PHE A 87 -2.17 0.62 -10.39
N SER A 88 -3.24 1.41 -10.35
CA SER A 88 -4.28 1.36 -11.38
C SER A 88 -3.74 1.69 -12.78
N TYR A 89 -2.74 2.56 -12.87
CA TYR A 89 -2.05 2.88 -14.12
C TYR A 89 -1.15 1.72 -14.58
N ILE A 90 -0.38 1.10 -13.67
CA ILE A 90 0.45 -0.07 -13.98
C ILE A 90 -0.42 -1.26 -14.43
N ALA A 91 -1.54 -1.51 -13.76
CA ALA A 91 -2.53 -2.52 -14.17
C ALA A 91 -3.03 -2.27 -15.60
N ALA A 92 -3.18 -0.99 -15.98
CA ALA A 92 -3.58 -0.61 -17.31
C ALA A 92 -2.51 -0.87 -18.37
N MET A 93 -1.24 -0.60 -18.07
CA MET A 93 -0.13 -0.79 -19.00
C MET A 93 0.23 -2.26 -19.20
N LEU A 94 0.34 -3.03 -18.12
CA LEU A 94 0.79 -4.43 -18.19
C LEU A 94 -0.31 -5.36 -18.70
N ASN A 95 -1.56 -5.11 -18.28
CA ASN A 95 -2.72 -5.97 -18.58
C ASN A 95 -2.50 -7.47 -18.26
N GLU A 96 -1.58 -7.75 -17.34
CA GLU A 96 -1.19 -9.08 -16.87
C GLU A 96 -1.32 -9.10 -15.35
N VAL A 97 -2.14 -10.03 -14.85
CA VAL A 97 -2.60 -10.02 -13.45
C VAL A 97 -1.49 -10.42 -12.49
N TRP A 98 -0.67 -11.41 -12.82
CA TRP A 98 0.36 -11.95 -11.94
C TRP A 98 1.53 -10.98 -11.75
N ILE A 99 2.01 -10.37 -12.84
CA ILE A 99 3.10 -9.39 -12.80
C ILE A 99 2.64 -8.17 -12.01
N TYR A 100 1.42 -7.67 -12.27
CA TYR A 100 0.83 -6.59 -11.50
C TYR A 100 0.74 -6.94 -10.01
N THR A 101 0.23 -8.12 -9.68
CA THR A 101 0.00 -8.56 -8.30
C THR A 101 1.31 -8.66 -7.54
N LEU A 102 2.31 -9.35 -8.10
CA LEU A 102 3.63 -9.49 -7.46
C LEU A 102 4.30 -8.15 -7.26
N GLY A 103 4.33 -7.29 -8.29
CA GLY A 103 4.95 -5.97 -8.20
C GLY A 103 4.29 -5.08 -7.16
N CYS A 104 2.96 -4.99 -7.18
CA CYS A 104 2.22 -4.14 -6.24
C CYS A 104 2.27 -4.68 -4.81
N ALA A 105 2.17 -5.99 -4.61
CA ALA A 105 2.25 -6.59 -3.28
C ALA A 105 3.63 -6.39 -2.64
N LEU A 106 4.71 -6.62 -3.39
CA LEU A 106 6.08 -6.43 -2.89
C LEU A 106 6.39 -4.95 -2.60
N PHE A 107 5.99 -4.05 -3.49
CA PHE A 107 6.20 -2.62 -3.31
C PHE A 107 5.37 -2.07 -2.14
N PHE A 108 4.09 -2.42 -2.07
CA PHE A 108 3.22 -1.93 -1.01
C PHE A 108 3.58 -2.52 0.36
N GLY A 109 3.97 -3.80 0.40
CA GLY A 109 4.56 -4.41 1.59
C GLY A 109 5.79 -3.65 2.07
N TRP A 110 6.63 -3.16 1.15
CA TRP A 110 7.78 -2.31 1.50
C TRP A 110 7.35 -0.93 2.02
N VAL A 111 6.35 -0.29 1.39
CA VAL A 111 5.81 1.00 1.87
C VAL A 111 5.32 0.89 3.32
N ILE A 112 4.57 -0.17 3.65
CA ILE A 112 4.12 -0.43 5.03
C ILE A 112 5.33 -0.69 5.92
N ALA A 113 6.23 -1.59 5.51
CA ALA A 113 7.40 -1.94 6.29
C ALA A 113 8.35 -0.75 6.52
N ALA A 114 8.35 0.28 5.68
CA ALA A 114 9.16 1.50 5.82
C ALA A 114 8.45 2.58 6.65
N ALA A 115 7.12 2.71 6.50
CA ALA A 115 6.33 3.74 7.17
C ALA A 115 6.15 3.48 8.67
N PHE A 116 6.01 2.21 9.08
CA PHE A 116 5.76 1.87 10.48
C PHE A 116 7.08 1.81 11.27
N PRO A 117 7.15 2.43 12.45
CA PRO A 117 8.35 2.37 13.27
C PRO A 117 8.40 1.00 13.94
N LEU A 118 9.61 0.46 14.08
CA LEU A 118 9.81 -0.69 14.95
C LEU A 118 9.93 -0.15 16.37
N SER A 119 9.04 -0.58 17.26
CA SER A 119 9.25 -0.36 18.69
C SER A 119 10.38 -1.29 19.13
N SER A 120 11.54 -0.71 19.43
CA SER A 120 12.59 -1.35 20.23
C SER A 120 12.22 -1.32 21.72
#